data_AF-A0A101XH18-F1
#
_entry.id   AF-A0A101XH18-F1
#
_cell.length_a   1.000
_cell.length_b   1.000
_cell.length_c   1.000
_cell.angle_alpha   90.00
_cell.angle_beta   90.00
_cell.angle_gamma   90.00
#
_symmetry.space_group_name_H-M   'P 1'
#
loop_
_entity.id
_entity.type
_entity.pdbx_description
1 polymer ?
#
loop_
_entity_poly.entity_id
_entity_poly.type
_entity_poly.pdbx_seq_one_letter_code
_entity_poly.pdbx_strand_id
1 'polypeptide(L)'
;MLLILINTNYEDALSHLLRDLGDENALAITNDAIITWKSRASVERGLMSLKEKIISKVSGEGDVEFSYALIELSDDQLGSLRTMIRDALVRLDRETYRHIDSIRNRLDRISEKRLETEMKFLNKRFNSLMLLHNKFKVMTPDTEKMIDLMRELRIMLGKKR
;
A
#
# COMPACT_ATOMS: atom_id res chain seq x y z
N MET A 1 -0.47 13.07 12.76
CA MET A 1 -0.83 12.02 11.77
C MET A 1 -2.19 11.46 12.14
N LEU A 2 -2.90 10.81 11.22
CA LEU A 2 -4.21 10.21 11.50
C LEU A 2 -4.10 8.69 11.52
N LEU A 3 -4.73 8.09 12.52
CA LEU A 3 -5.08 6.67 12.55
C LEU A 3 -6.56 6.55 12.20
N ILE A 4 -6.84 5.70 11.22
CA ILE A 4 -8.19 5.33 10.79
C ILE A 4 -8.40 3.90 11.29
N LEU A 5 -9.40 3.70 12.13
CA LEU A 5 -9.91 2.37 12.47
C LEU A 5 -11.18 2.14 11.67
N ILE A 6 -11.30 0.99 11.02
CA ILE A 6 -12.44 0.62 10.19
C ILE A 6 -12.97 -0.70 10.70
N ASN A 7 -14.26 -0.77 10.98
CA ASN A 7 -14.95 -2.02 11.24
C ASN A 7 -16.02 -2.21 10.16
N THR A 8 -15.84 -3.25 9.35
CA THR A 8 -16.75 -3.58 8.26
C THR A 8 -16.65 -5.04 7.84
N ASN A 9 -17.77 -5.60 7.42
CA ASN A 9 -17.83 -6.93 6.79
C ASN A 9 -17.64 -6.88 5.26
N TYR A 10 -17.29 -5.72 4.69
CA TYR A 10 -16.94 -5.58 3.28
C TYR A 10 -15.44 -5.80 3.06
N GLU A 11 -15.08 -6.98 2.53
CA GLU A 11 -13.68 -7.46 2.41
C GLU A 11 -12.73 -6.48 1.70
N ASP A 12 -13.22 -5.72 0.72
CA ASP A 12 -12.41 -4.80 -0.08
C ASP A 12 -12.30 -3.38 0.48
N ALA A 13 -12.92 -3.09 1.63
CA ALA A 13 -13.02 -1.73 2.16
C ALA A 13 -11.66 -1.04 2.33
N LEU A 14 -10.72 -1.71 2.99
CA LEU A 14 -9.39 -1.18 3.28
C LEU A 14 -8.59 -0.95 1.98
N SER A 15 -8.67 -1.88 1.02
CA SER A 15 -8.03 -1.74 -0.29
C SER A 15 -8.57 -0.56 -1.08
N HIS A 16 -9.88 -0.32 -1.04
CA HIS A 16 -10.48 0.85 -1.68
C HIS A 16 -10.05 2.15 -1.02
N LEU A 17 -10.06 2.21 0.32
CA LEU A 17 -9.68 3.41 1.03
C LEU A 17 -8.20 3.76 0.82
N LEU A 18 -7.30 2.76 0.84
CA LEU A 18 -5.89 2.97 0.52
C LEU A 18 -5.70 3.60 -0.86
N ARG A 19 -6.43 3.13 -1.88
CA ARG A 19 -6.36 3.71 -3.23
C ARG A 19 -6.88 5.14 -3.28
N ASP A 20 -7.99 5.43 -2.60
CA ASP A 20 -8.57 6.78 -2.56
C ASP A 20 -7.66 7.76 -1.79
N LEU A 21 -6.97 7.30 -0.75
CA LEU A 21 -5.96 8.07 -0.02
C LEU A 21 -4.62 8.17 -0.78
N GLY A 22 -4.34 7.23 -1.68
CA GLY A 22 -3.07 7.05 -2.38
C GLY A 22 -2.10 6.18 -1.59
N ASP A 23 -1.59 5.13 -2.24
CA ASP A 23 -0.71 4.11 -1.64
C ASP A 23 0.59 4.69 -1.07
N GLU A 24 1.03 5.85 -1.57
CA GLU A 24 2.20 6.57 -1.05
C GLU A 24 1.89 7.49 0.13
N ASN A 25 0.64 7.65 0.54
CA ASN A 25 0.20 8.57 1.59
C ASN A 25 -0.50 7.88 2.78
N ALA A 26 -0.64 6.56 2.71
CA ALA A 26 -1.34 5.76 3.69
C ALA A 26 -0.69 4.37 3.80
N LEU A 27 -0.67 3.83 5.00
CA LEU A 27 -0.13 2.51 5.30
C LEU A 27 -1.14 1.74 6.15
N ALA A 28 -1.60 0.58 5.67
CA ALA A 28 -2.35 -0.35 6.47
C ALA A 28 -1.42 -1.12 7.41
N ILE A 29 -1.55 -0.84 8.72
CA ILE A 29 -0.74 -1.47 9.76
C ILE A 29 -1.37 -2.79 10.25
N THR A 30 -2.69 -2.92 10.14
CA THR A 30 -3.46 -4.16 10.34
C THR A 30 -4.56 -4.26 9.27
N ASN A 31 -5.41 -5.28 9.35
CA ASN A 31 -6.55 -5.44 8.43
C ASN A 31 -7.64 -4.37 8.63
N ASP A 32 -7.62 -3.69 9.77
CA ASP A 32 -8.69 -2.78 10.20
C ASP A 32 -8.14 -1.38 10.53
N ALA A 33 -6.83 -1.17 10.37
CA ALA A 33 -6.17 0.07 10.79
C ALA A 33 -5.22 0.61 9.72
N ILE A 34 -5.42 1.89 9.40
CA ILE A 34 -4.60 2.64 8.43
C ILE A 34 -4.00 3.86 9.13
N ILE A 35 -2.71 4.08 8.95
CA ILE A 35 -2.05 5.35 9.28
C ILE A 35 -1.93 6.19 8.02
N THR A 36 -2.29 7.46 8.09
CA THR A 36 -2.12 8.42 6.99
C THR A 36 -1.67 9.79 7.48
N TRP A 37 -1.05 10.55 6.58
CA TRP A 37 -0.70 11.96 6.77
C TRP A 37 -1.43 12.87 5.79
N LYS A 38 -2.50 12.37 5.17
CA LYS A 38 -3.48 13.21 4.50
C LYS A 38 -4.19 14.11 5.51
N SER A 39 -4.72 15.23 5.03
CA SER A 39 -5.58 16.09 5.83
C SER A 39 -6.86 15.35 6.20
N ARG A 40 -7.42 15.69 7.36
CA ARG A 40 -8.69 15.13 7.85
C ARG A 40 -9.81 15.22 6.81
N ALA A 41 -9.97 16.38 6.16
CA ALA A 41 -10.95 16.58 5.09
C ALA A 41 -10.74 15.64 3.87
N SER A 42 -9.50 15.25 3.57
CA SER A 42 -9.25 14.27 2.49
C SER A 42 -9.60 12.85 2.93
N VAL A 43 -9.34 12.52 4.20
CA VAL A 43 -9.72 11.24 4.78
C VAL A 43 -11.23 11.08 4.85
N GLU A 44 -11.94 12.11 5.33
CA GLU A 44 -13.40 12.11 5.41
C GLU A 44 -14.05 11.96 4.02
N ARG A 45 -13.50 12.61 2.99
CA ARG A 45 -13.96 12.40 1.59
C ARG A 45 -13.75 10.96 1.13
N GLY A 46 -12.59 10.36 1.44
CA GLY A 46 -12.32 8.95 1.11
C GLY A 46 -13.29 7.99 1.81
N LEU A 47 -13.57 8.22 3.09
CA LEU A 47 -14.52 7.42 3.88
C LEU A 47 -15.96 7.56 3.37
N MET A 48 -16.37 8.77 2.95
CA MET A 48 -17.67 8.99 2.34
C MET A 48 -17.80 8.26 0.99
N SER A 49 -16.76 8.33 0.15
CA SER A 49 -16.73 7.57 -1.11
C SER A 49 -16.79 6.05 -0.86
N LEU A 50 -16.08 5.56 0.16
CA LEU A 50 -16.14 4.16 0.56
C LEU A 50 -17.56 3.78 1.02
N LYS A 51 -18.21 4.60 1.85
CA LYS A 51 -19.59 4.39 2.29
C LYS A 51 -20.55 4.30 1.10
N GLU A 52 -20.44 5.20 0.13
CA GLU A 52 -21.27 5.17 -1.09
C GLU A 52 -21.05 3.90 -1.92
N LYS A 53 -19.79 3.48 -2.09
CA LYS A 53 -19.43 2.22 -2.77
C LYS A 53 -20.07 1.03 -2.07
N ILE A 54 -19.96 0.96 -0.75
CA ILE A 54 -20.58 -0.08 0.08
C ILE A 54 -22.09 -0.10 -0.14
N ILE A 55 -22.77 1.04 0.01
CA ILE A 55 -24.23 1.15 -0.17
C ILE A 55 -24.64 0.65 -1.56
N SER A 56 -23.91 1.04 -2.61
CA SER A 56 -24.23 0.61 -3.99
C SER A 56 -24.12 -0.90 -4.21
N LYS A 57 -23.31 -1.61 -3.42
CA LYS A 57 -23.11 -3.06 -3.50
C LYS A 57 -24.14 -3.84 -2.70
N VAL A 58 -24.66 -3.24 -1.63
CA VAL A 58 -25.60 -3.83 -0.67
C VAL A 58 -27.03 -3.89 -1.20
N SER A 59 -27.38 -3.08 -2.20
CA SER A 59 -28.72 -3.08 -2.84
C SER A 59 -29.15 -4.41 -3.50
N GLY A 60 -28.39 -5.51 -3.31
CA GLY A 60 -28.63 -6.84 -3.87
C GLY A 60 -28.98 -7.92 -2.84
N GLU A 61 -28.23 -8.08 -1.74
CA GLU A 61 -28.47 -9.09 -0.69
C GLU A 61 -27.41 -8.95 0.44
N GLY A 62 -27.83 -8.63 1.68
CA GLY A 62 -26.99 -8.68 2.89
C GLY A 62 -26.91 -7.38 3.69
N ASP A 63 -26.81 -7.47 5.02
CA ASP A 63 -26.48 -6.31 5.86
C ASP A 63 -24.97 -6.04 5.81
N VAL A 64 -24.59 -4.81 5.45
CA VAL A 64 -23.19 -4.37 5.60
C VAL A 64 -23.07 -3.41 6.75
N GLU A 65 -22.20 -3.78 7.68
CA GLU A 65 -21.77 -2.91 8.75
C GLU A 65 -20.59 -2.07 8.25
N PHE A 66 -20.67 -0.75 8.45
CA PHE A 66 -19.55 0.14 8.20
C PHE A 66 -19.50 1.19 9.30
N SER A 67 -18.48 1.09 10.14
CA SER A 67 -18.16 2.09 11.15
C SER A 67 -16.68 2.41 11.11
N TYR A 68 -16.33 3.62 11.51
CA TYR A 68 -14.93 4.04 11.55
C TYR A 68 -14.67 5.01 12.70
N ALA A 69 -13.41 5.09 13.10
CA ALA A 69 -12.91 6.12 14.01
C ALA A 69 -11.71 6.83 13.39
N LEU A 70 -11.66 8.15 13.55
CA LEU A 70 -10.53 8.98 13.17
C LEU A 70 -9.84 9.50 14.42
N ILE A 71 -8.58 9.11 14.60
CA ILE A 71 -7.79 9.44 15.78
C ILE A 71 -6.58 10.26 15.33
N GLU A 72 -6.42 11.45 15.90
CA GLU A 72 -5.18 12.23 15.77
C GLU A 72 -4.12 11.64 16.70
N LEU A 73 -3.04 11.13 16.11
CA LEU A 73 -1.94 10.56 16.85
C LEU A 73 -0.98 11.65 17.31
N SER A 74 -0.68 11.65 18.61
CA SER A 74 0.52 12.32 19.15
C SER A 74 1.79 11.58 18.72
N ASP A 75 2.95 12.23 18.90
CA ASP A 75 4.24 11.62 18.58
C ASP A 75 4.52 10.37 19.45
N ASP A 76 4.11 10.38 20.73
CA ASP A 76 4.27 9.23 21.63
C ASP A 76 3.38 8.04 21.21
N GLN A 77 2.14 8.33 20.81
CA GLN A 77 1.23 7.30 20.29
C GLN A 77 1.76 6.73 18.97
N LEU A 78 2.30 7.59 18.09
CA LEU A 78 2.96 7.14 16.87
C LEU A 78 4.20 6.29 17.16
N GLY A 79 5.00 6.67 18.15
CA GLY A 79 6.15 5.90 18.63
C GLY A 79 5.75 4.51 19.12
N SER A 80 4.61 4.40 19.80
CA SER A 80 4.04 3.13 20.28
C SER A 80 3.61 2.20 19.14
N LEU A 81 3.28 2.75 17.96
CA LEU A 81 2.90 1.99 16.77
C LEU A 81 4.09 1.58 15.89
N ARG A 82 5.31 1.96 16.25
CA ARG A 82 6.51 1.81 15.40
C ARG A 82 6.78 0.36 14.98
N THR A 83 6.56 -0.59 15.88
CA THR A 83 6.71 -2.02 15.57
C THR A 83 5.71 -2.47 14.51
N MET A 84 4.44 -2.10 14.65
CA MET A 84 3.39 -2.43 13.67
C MET A 84 3.67 -1.80 12.31
N ILE A 85 4.11 -0.54 12.29
CA ILE A 85 4.52 0.17 11.06
C ILE A 85 5.67 -0.58 10.38
N ARG A 86 6.70 -0.96 11.13
CA ARG A 86 7.84 -1.71 10.60
C ARG A 86 7.39 -3.04 10.00
N ASP A 87 6.56 -3.79 10.72
CA ASP A 87 6.14 -5.13 10.28
C ASP A 87 5.24 -5.04 9.04
N ALA A 88 4.38 -4.02 8.95
CA ALA A 88 3.60 -3.74 7.75
C ALA A 88 4.48 -3.37 6.54
N LEU A 89 5.52 -2.56 6.74
CA LEU A 89 6.50 -2.24 5.69
C LEU A 89 7.26 -3.48 5.21
N VAL A 90 7.72 -4.33 6.14
CA VAL A 90 8.39 -5.60 5.80
C VAL A 90 7.50 -6.51 4.95
N ARG A 91 6.20 -6.57 5.24
CA ARG A 91 5.25 -7.32 4.41
C ARG A 91 5.20 -6.77 2.98
N LEU A 92 5.11 -5.45 2.83
CA LEU A 92 5.09 -4.79 1.52
C LEU A 92 6.41 -4.94 0.76
N ASP A 93 7.55 -4.89 1.46
CA ASP A 93 8.88 -5.16 0.92
C ASP A 93 8.93 -6.56 0.32
N ARG A 94 8.51 -7.57 1.08
CA ARG A 94 8.52 -8.97 0.64
C ARG A 94 7.61 -9.22 -0.56
N GLU A 95 6.41 -8.65 -0.56
CA GLU A 95 5.50 -8.75 -1.70
C GLU A 95 6.09 -8.11 -2.95
N THR A 96 6.69 -6.92 -2.80
CA THR A 96 7.31 -6.20 -3.92
C THR A 96 8.54 -6.95 -4.43
N TYR A 97 9.39 -7.44 -3.52
CA TYR A 97 10.54 -8.30 -3.84
C TYR A 97 10.12 -9.53 -4.66
N ARG A 98 9.09 -10.26 -4.22
CA ARG A 98 8.56 -11.43 -4.95
C ARG A 98 8.07 -11.06 -6.35
N HIS A 99 7.46 -9.88 -6.50
CA HIS A 99 7.03 -9.40 -7.81
C HIS A 99 8.23 -9.10 -8.72
N ILE A 100 9.25 -8.41 -8.21
CA ILE A 100 10.48 -8.13 -8.96
C ILE A 100 11.15 -9.44 -9.40
N ASP A 101 11.28 -10.41 -8.48
CA ASP A 101 11.89 -11.71 -8.77
C ASP A 101 11.10 -12.51 -9.81
N SER A 102 9.76 -12.47 -9.76
CA SER A 102 8.89 -13.09 -10.76
C SER A 102 9.10 -12.50 -12.16
N ILE A 103 9.24 -11.17 -12.28
CA ILE A 103 9.53 -10.51 -13.56
C ILE A 103 10.91 -10.95 -14.04
N ARG A 104 11.93 -10.91 -13.17
CA ARG A 104 13.30 -11.33 -13.48
C ARG A 104 13.36 -12.75 -14.04
N ASN A 105 12.69 -13.70 -13.38
CA ASN A 105 12.70 -15.12 -13.76
C ASN A 105 11.94 -15.41 -15.07
N ARG A 106 11.12 -14.46 -15.54
CA ARG A 106 10.29 -14.61 -16.75
C ARG A 106 10.71 -13.67 -17.87
N LEU A 107 11.81 -12.94 -17.70
CA LEU A 107 12.25 -11.84 -18.56
C LEU A 107 12.51 -12.26 -20.02
N ASP A 108 12.82 -13.53 -20.28
CA ASP A 108 13.02 -14.08 -21.64
C ASP A 108 11.75 -14.62 -22.29
N ARG A 109 10.69 -14.83 -21.49
CA ARG A 109 9.42 -15.46 -21.92
C ARG A 109 8.26 -14.48 -21.96
N ILE A 110 8.47 -13.26 -21.47
CA ILE A 110 7.49 -12.19 -21.42
C ILE A 110 7.56 -11.37 -22.71
N SER A 111 6.41 -11.05 -23.29
CA SER A 111 6.37 -10.13 -24.43
C SER A 111 6.74 -8.72 -23.99
N GLU A 112 7.34 -7.94 -24.89
CA GLU A 112 7.78 -6.56 -24.60
C GLU A 112 6.63 -5.69 -24.06
N LYS A 113 5.44 -5.75 -24.68
CA LYS A 113 4.24 -5.01 -24.25
C LYS A 113 3.81 -5.39 -22.82
N ARG A 114 3.89 -6.68 -22.48
CA ARG A 114 3.52 -7.16 -21.14
C ARG A 114 4.56 -6.72 -20.12
N LEU A 115 5.85 -6.83 -20.46
CA LEU A 115 6.95 -6.38 -19.63
C LEU A 115 6.88 -4.88 -19.34
N GLU A 116 6.58 -4.06 -20.35
CA GLU A 116 6.40 -2.61 -20.17
C GLU A 116 5.29 -2.31 -19.14
N THR A 117 4.18 -3.03 -19.22
CA THR A 117 3.04 -2.87 -18.32
C THR A 117 3.39 -3.30 -16.89
N GLU A 118 3.99 -4.49 -16.73
CA GLU A 118 4.44 -5.01 -15.43
C GLU A 118 5.48 -4.06 -14.81
N MET A 119 6.40 -3.51 -15.61
CA MET A 119 7.39 -2.53 -15.16
C MET A 119 6.79 -1.18 -14.77
N LYS A 120 5.77 -0.68 -15.49
CA LYS A 120 5.06 0.55 -15.09
C LYS A 120 4.39 0.38 -13.73
N PHE A 121 3.68 -0.74 -13.54
CA PHE A 121 3.05 -1.06 -12.26
C PHE A 121 4.07 -1.21 -11.14
N LEU A 122 5.14 -1.98 -11.38
CA LEU A 122 6.19 -2.21 -10.40
C LEU A 122 6.91 -0.92 -10.01
N ASN A 123 7.25 -0.05 -10.98
CA ASN A 123 7.87 1.23 -10.68
C ASN A 123 6.97 2.13 -9.81
N LYS A 124 5.65 2.17 -10.09
CA LYS A 124 4.70 2.90 -9.25
C LYS A 124 4.70 2.35 -7.82
N ARG A 125 4.54 1.03 -7.67
CA ARG A 125 4.52 0.35 -6.36
C ARG A 125 5.82 0.58 -5.58
N PHE A 126 6.97 0.40 -6.23
CA PHE A 126 8.28 0.62 -5.64
C PHE A 126 8.45 2.07 -5.17
N ASN A 127 8.09 3.05 -5.99
CA ASN A 127 8.19 4.47 -5.62
C ASN A 127 7.27 4.82 -4.45
N SER A 128 6.02 4.33 -4.46
CA SER A 128 5.10 4.51 -3.33
C SER A 128 5.68 3.92 -2.05
N LEU A 129 6.20 2.69 -2.11
CA LEU A 129 6.82 2.03 -0.95
C LEU A 129 8.03 2.80 -0.42
N MET A 130 8.92 3.30 -1.30
CA MET A 130 10.05 4.15 -0.89
C MET A 130 9.60 5.45 -0.22
N LEU A 131 8.50 6.05 -0.65
CA LEU A 131 7.91 7.22 0.02
C LEU A 131 7.41 6.86 1.42
N LEU A 132 6.82 5.66 1.61
CA LEU A 132 6.44 5.18 2.94
C LEU A 132 7.66 5.02 3.85
N HIS A 133 8.71 4.32 3.38
CA HIS A 133 9.96 4.14 4.15
C HIS A 133 10.57 5.48 4.56
N ASN A 134 10.63 6.44 3.63
CA ASN A 134 11.12 7.78 3.90
C ASN A 134 10.24 8.54 4.91
N LYS A 135 8.92 8.43 4.80
CA LYS A 135 7.97 9.07 5.72
C LYS A 135 8.15 8.58 7.15
N PHE A 136 8.28 7.27 7.34
CA PHE A 136 8.39 6.64 8.66
C PHE A 136 9.84 6.54 9.16
N LYS A 137 10.84 6.83 8.32
CA LYS A 137 12.27 6.66 8.62
C LYS A 137 12.58 5.24 9.10
N VAL A 138 11.97 4.26 8.45
CA VAL A 138 12.17 2.84 8.70
C VAL A 138 12.78 2.24 7.46
N MET A 139 13.99 1.68 7.57
CA MET A 139 14.61 0.85 6.55
C MET A 139 14.88 -0.51 7.17
N THR A 140 14.65 -1.57 6.43
CA THR A 140 14.90 -2.93 6.88
C THR A 140 15.85 -3.66 5.94
N PRO A 141 16.50 -4.75 6.37
CA PRO A 141 17.29 -5.58 5.46
C PRO A 141 16.47 -6.11 4.27
N ASP A 142 15.15 -6.32 4.43
CA ASP A 142 14.26 -6.71 3.34
C ASP A 142 14.07 -5.54 2.34
N THR A 143 14.02 -4.30 2.82
CA THR A 143 13.98 -3.09 1.99
C THR A 143 15.25 -2.97 1.13
N GLU A 144 16.43 -3.17 1.72
CA GLU A 144 17.72 -3.13 1.00
C GLU A 144 17.78 -4.18 -0.10
N LYS A 145 17.43 -5.44 0.23
CA LYS A 145 17.34 -6.53 -0.76
C LYS A 145 16.39 -6.21 -1.92
N MET A 146 15.24 -5.60 -1.62
CA MET A 146 14.30 -5.16 -2.64
C MET A 146 14.89 -4.07 -3.54
N ILE A 147 15.60 -3.09 -2.97
CA ILE A 147 16.26 -2.02 -3.74
C ILE A 147 17.32 -2.57 -4.67
N ASP A 148 18.16 -3.48 -4.18
CA ASP A 148 19.21 -4.10 -4.98
C ASP A 148 18.62 -4.93 -6.11
N LEU A 149 17.59 -5.74 -5.83
CA LEU A 149 16.92 -6.52 -6.85
C LEU A 149 16.24 -5.64 -7.91
N MET A 150 15.64 -4.52 -7.51
CA MET A 150 15.06 -3.54 -8.45
C MET A 150 16.14 -2.90 -9.33
N ARG A 151 17.32 -2.62 -8.77
CA ARG A 151 18.48 -2.11 -9.51
C ARG A 151 18.98 -3.13 -10.53
N GLU A 152 19.17 -4.38 -10.12
CA GLU A 152 19.55 -5.47 -11.00
C GLU A 152 18.59 -5.62 -12.18
N LEU A 153 17.28 -5.65 -11.90
CA LEU A 153 16.24 -5.76 -12.93
C LEU A 153 16.34 -4.62 -13.96
N ARG A 154 16.52 -3.38 -13.49
CA ARG A 154 16.70 -2.22 -14.38
C ARG A 154 17.95 -2.34 -15.26
N ILE A 155 19.06 -2.84 -14.72
CA ILE A 155 20.29 -3.08 -15.49
C ILE A 155 20.06 -4.15 -16.56
N MET A 156 19.38 -5.25 -16.21
CA MET A 156 19.06 -6.32 -17.17
C MET A 156 18.20 -5.81 -18.33
N LEU A 157 17.21 -4.97 -18.03
CA LEU A 157 16.35 -4.35 -19.05
C LEU A 157 17.11 -3.33 -19.92
N GLY A 158 18.03 -2.57 -19.33
CA GLY A 158 18.88 -1.63 -20.06
C GLY A 158 19.85 -2.31 -21.04
N LYS A 159 20.30 -3.53 -20.72
CA LYS A 159 21.16 -4.34 -21.61
C LYS A 159 20.40 -5.04 -22.75
N LYS A 160 19.07 -5.11 -22.69
CA LYS A 160 18.22 -5.76 -23.71
C LYS A 160 17.75 -4.80 -24.82
N ARG A 161 18.00 -3.50 -24.70
CA ARG A 161 17.70 -2.48 -25.71
C ARG A 161 18.93 -2.20 -26.56
#